data_AF-I7ZIB7-F1
#
_entry.id   AF-I7ZIB7-F1
#
_cell.length_a   1.000
_cell.length_b   1.000
_cell.length_c   1.000
_cell.angle_alpha   90.00
_cell.angle_beta   90.00
_cell.angle_gamma   90.00
#
_symmetry.space_group_name_H-M   'P 1'
#
loop_
_entity.id
_entity.type
_entity.pdbx_description
1 polymer ?
#
loop_
_entity_poly.entity_id
_entity_poly.type
_entity_poly.pdbx_seq_one_letter_code
_entity_poly.pdbx_strand_id
1 'polypeptide(L)'
;MKLSKAEFKATSRPPMRRLDLDAEPPIDFWPYFESIAPEDFEGRDCGDEVTITYVWEHPDGLYQHVLVNTDDASVFMALVLDIQANAVLGHHLLDLHREAREHKPEA
;
A
#
# COMPACT_ATOMS: atom_id res chain seq x y z
N MET A 1 -8.59 7.99 3.94
CA MET A 1 -7.63 9.12 4.03
C MET A 1 -6.43 8.81 3.14
N LYS A 2 -6.19 9.65 2.14
CA LYS A 2 -5.00 9.59 1.29
C LYS A 2 -3.79 10.09 2.05
N LEU A 3 -2.76 9.24 2.16
CA LEU A 3 -1.48 9.57 2.76
C LEU A 3 -0.61 10.29 1.74
N SER A 4 0.06 11.34 2.18
CA SER A 4 1.18 11.91 1.45
C SER A 4 2.33 10.89 1.38
N LYS A 5 3.23 11.11 0.44
CA LYS A 5 4.45 10.30 0.31
C LYS A 5 5.29 10.31 1.59
N ALA A 6 5.36 11.43 2.30
CA ALA A 6 6.11 11.54 3.54
C ALA A 6 5.48 10.69 4.66
N GLU A 7 4.15 10.72 4.79
CA GLU A 7 3.42 9.91 5.76
C GLU A 7 3.54 8.42 5.44
N PHE A 8 3.38 8.03 4.17
CA PHE A 8 3.56 6.64 3.74
C PHE A 8 4.99 6.13 3.97
N LYS A 9 6.02 6.97 3.72
CA LYS A 9 7.40 6.58 3.99
C LYS A 9 7.69 6.47 5.48
N ALA A 10 7.06 7.30 6.31
CA ALA A 10 7.21 7.24 7.76
C ALA A 10 6.68 5.93 8.37
N THR A 11 5.77 5.22 7.69
CA THR A 11 5.23 3.93 8.14
C THR A 11 6.05 2.74 7.64
N SER A 12 7.10 2.99 6.86
CA SER A 12 8.01 1.96 6.33
C SER A 12 9.43 2.11 6.89
N ARG A 13 10.07 0.99 7.22
CA ARG A 13 11.48 0.97 7.63
C ARG A 13 12.18 -0.27 7.09
N PRO A 14 13.29 -0.11 6.35
CA PRO A 14 14.05 -1.25 5.85
C PRO A 14 14.75 -2.03 6.99
N PRO A 15 14.83 -3.39 6.91
CA PRO A 15 14.13 -4.22 5.93
C PRO A 15 12.66 -4.41 6.33
N MET A 16 11.75 -4.13 5.40
CA MET A 16 10.36 -4.58 5.51
C MET A 16 10.32 -6.11 5.30
N ARG A 17 9.50 -6.82 6.07
CA ARG A 17 9.32 -8.27 5.93
C ARG A 17 8.18 -8.55 4.96
N ARG A 18 8.42 -9.34 3.91
CA ARG A 18 7.34 -9.83 3.05
C ARG A 18 6.60 -10.95 3.77
N LEU A 19 5.29 -10.83 3.88
CA LEU A 19 4.41 -11.89 4.39
C LEU A 19 3.83 -12.70 3.23
N ASP A 20 3.36 -13.91 3.55
CA ASP A 20 2.62 -14.74 2.60
C ASP A 20 1.24 -14.12 2.34
N LEU A 21 0.68 -14.32 1.15
CA LEU A 21 -0.65 -13.84 0.80
C LEU A 21 -1.75 -14.64 1.51
N ASP A 22 -1.44 -15.88 1.89
CA ASP A 22 -2.32 -16.72 2.71
C ASP A 22 -2.33 -16.29 4.19
N ALA A 23 -1.49 -15.33 4.59
CA ALA A 23 -1.51 -14.80 5.94
C ALA A 23 -2.78 -13.96 6.14
N GLU A 24 -3.62 -14.37 7.08
CA GLU A 24 -4.83 -13.64 7.43
C GLU A 24 -4.46 -12.22 7.88
N PRO A 25 -4.99 -11.16 7.23
CA PRO A 25 -4.71 -9.80 7.64
C PRO A 25 -5.31 -9.57 9.04
N PRO A 26 -4.62 -8.83 9.92
CA PRO A 26 -5.07 -8.59 11.29
C PRO A 26 -6.36 -7.76 11.33
N ILE A 27 -6.67 -7.04 10.26
CA ILE A 27 -7.79 -6.11 10.13
C ILE A 27 -8.49 -6.39 8.79
N ASP A 28 -9.82 -6.45 8.82
CA ASP A 28 -10.63 -6.43 7.60
C ASP A 28 -10.60 -5.01 6.99
N PHE A 29 -9.78 -4.84 5.96
CA PHE A 29 -9.56 -3.57 5.29
C PHE A 29 -10.41 -3.40 4.03
N TRP A 30 -11.16 -4.43 3.59
CA TRP A 30 -11.98 -4.34 2.38
C TRP A 30 -13.04 -3.23 2.44
N PRO A 31 -13.78 -3.05 3.54
CA PRO A 31 -14.73 -1.93 3.65
C PRO A 31 -14.06 -0.56 3.50
N TYR A 32 -12.81 -0.45 3.96
CA TYR A 32 -12.05 0.78 3.77
C TYR A 32 -11.64 0.95 2.30
N PHE A 33 -11.13 -0.10 1.66
CA PHE A 33 -10.74 -0.08 0.26
C PHE A 33 -11.90 0.33 -0.66
N GLU A 34 -13.07 -0.24 -0.45
CA GLU A 34 -14.29 0.10 -1.19
C GLU A 34 -14.76 1.55 -0.95
N SER A 35 -14.34 2.16 0.16
CA SER A 35 -14.64 3.57 0.48
C SER A 35 -13.65 4.58 -0.13
N ILE A 36 -12.57 4.12 -0.76
CA ILE A 36 -11.57 5.00 -1.38
C ILE A 36 -12.20 5.72 -2.57
N ALA A 37 -11.99 7.03 -2.63
CA ALA A 37 -12.50 7.85 -3.71
C ALA A 37 -11.81 7.49 -5.04
N PRO A 38 -12.54 7.37 -6.17
CA PRO A 38 -11.93 7.10 -7.47
C PRO A 38 -10.82 8.09 -7.86
N GLU A 39 -10.92 9.34 -7.39
CA GLU A 39 -9.91 10.38 -7.61
C GLU A 39 -8.56 10.04 -6.96
N ASP A 40 -8.57 9.26 -5.88
CA ASP A 40 -7.34 8.84 -5.17
C ASP A 40 -6.56 7.77 -5.95
N PHE A 41 -7.22 7.08 -6.90
CA PHE A 41 -6.57 6.19 -7.86
C PHE A 41 -5.91 6.94 -9.03
N GLU A 42 -6.02 8.27 -9.10
CA GLU A 42 -5.37 9.11 -10.13
C GLU A 42 -5.69 8.68 -11.57
N GLY A 43 -6.92 8.21 -11.79
CA GLY A 43 -7.40 7.73 -13.10
C GLY A 43 -7.00 6.29 -13.43
N ARG A 44 -6.43 5.55 -12.48
CA ARG A 44 -6.20 4.11 -12.57
C ARG A 44 -7.46 3.35 -12.15
N ASP A 45 -7.62 2.17 -12.73
CA ASP A 45 -8.65 1.21 -12.34
C ASP A 45 -7.98 -0.02 -11.69
N CYS A 46 -8.71 -0.80 -10.91
CA CYS A 46 -8.24 -2.10 -10.42
C CYS A 46 -8.51 -3.24 -11.43
N GLY A 47 -9.10 -2.91 -12.57
CA GLY A 47 -9.47 -3.87 -13.60
C GLY A 47 -10.63 -4.76 -13.17
N ASP A 48 -10.79 -5.88 -13.85
CA ASP A 48 -11.93 -6.80 -13.62
C ASP A 48 -11.82 -7.59 -12.29
N GLU A 49 -10.61 -7.72 -11.73
CA GLU A 49 -10.35 -8.49 -10.51
C GLU A 49 -9.41 -7.76 -9.56
N VAL A 50 -9.92 -7.47 -8.35
CA VAL A 50 -9.17 -6.83 -7.29
C VAL A 50 -8.46 -7.90 -6.45
N THR A 51 -7.13 -7.88 -6.45
CA THR A 51 -6.27 -8.89 -5.80
C THR A 51 -5.17 -8.24 -4.97
N ILE A 52 -4.85 -8.87 -3.84
CA ILE A 52 -3.71 -8.48 -3.02
C ILE A 52 -2.45 -9.03 -3.70
N THR A 53 -1.56 -8.14 -4.14
CA THR A 53 -0.32 -8.55 -4.82
C THR A 53 0.80 -8.83 -3.82
N TYR A 54 0.95 -7.97 -2.82
CA TYR A 54 2.01 -8.09 -1.82
C TYR A 54 1.55 -7.60 -0.46
N VAL A 55 2.07 -8.24 0.59
CA VAL A 55 1.90 -7.80 1.97
C VAL A 55 3.26 -7.64 2.59
N TRP A 56 3.53 -6.44 3.12
CA TRP A 56 4.77 -6.11 3.80
C TRP A 56 4.50 -5.69 5.23
N GLU A 57 5.32 -6.14 6.15
CA GLU A 57 5.20 -5.80 7.55
C GLU A 57 6.41 -5.00 8.02
N HIS A 58 6.15 -3.98 8.82
CA HIS A 58 7.15 -3.20 9.50
C HIS A 58 7.96 -4.09 10.46
N PRO A 59 9.28 -3.94 10.57
CA PRO A 59 10.12 -4.81 11.41
C PRO A 59 9.69 -4.83 12.89
N ASP A 60 9.18 -3.71 13.40
CA ASP A 60 8.69 -3.59 14.78
C ASP A 60 7.21 -4.02 14.95
N GLY A 61 6.57 -4.54 13.89
CA GLY A 61 5.17 -5.00 13.94
C GLY A 61 4.15 -3.89 14.21
N LEU A 62 4.49 -2.64 13.84
CA LEU A 62 3.63 -1.47 14.05
C LEU A 62 2.67 -1.26 12.88
N TYR A 63 3.17 -1.47 11.66
CA TYR A 63 2.42 -1.23 10.43
C TYR A 63 2.51 -2.41 9.48
N GLN A 64 1.45 -2.61 8.71
CA GLN A 64 1.43 -3.54 7.59
C GLN A 64 0.98 -2.80 6.34
N HIS A 65 1.73 -2.96 5.25
CA HIS A 65 1.43 -2.39 3.95
C HIS A 65 0.85 -3.49 3.07
N VAL A 66 -0.43 -3.36 2.72
CA VAL A 66 -1.12 -4.27 1.80
C VAL A 66 -1.20 -3.59 0.43
N LEU A 67 -0.60 -4.20 -0.58
CA LEU A 67 -0.57 -3.68 -1.95
C LEU A 67 -1.64 -4.39 -2.77
N VAL A 68 -2.65 -3.64 -3.18
CA VAL A 68 -3.72 -4.08 -4.08
C VAL A 68 -3.35 -3.68 -5.51
N ASN A 69 -3.61 -4.56 -6.47
CA ASN A 69 -3.30 -4.33 -7.88
C ASN A 69 -4.06 -3.14 -8.47
N THR A 70 -3.51 -2.59 -9.55
CA THR A 70 -4.22 -1.72 -10.48
C THR A 70 -4.13 -2.29 -11.91
N ASP A 71 -4.67 -1.58 -12.89
CA ASP A 71 -4.54 -1.83 -14.33
C ASP A 71 -3.09 -1.76 -14.83
N ASP A 72 -2.19 -1.20 -14.03
CA ASP A 72 -0.76 -1.13 -14.28
C ASP A 72 0.01 -2.00 -13.27
N ALA A 73 0.77 -2.97 -13.77
CA ALA A 73 1.53 -3.92 -12.95
C ALA A 73 2.64 -3.28 -12.10
N SER A 74 2.97 -2.00 -12.32
CA SER A 74 3.94 -1.24 -11.53
C SER A 74 3.29 -0.21 -10.60
N VAL A 75 1.97 -0.10 -10.61
CA VAL A 75 1.20 0.81 -9.75
C VAL A 75 0.28 0.01 -8.84
N PHE A 76 0.30 0.35 -7.56
CA PHE A 76 -0.45 -0.37 -6.54
C PHE A 76 -1.18 0.60 -5.63
N MET A 77 -2.40 0.25 -5.24
CA MET A 77 -3.05 0.92 -4.11
C MET A 77 -2.49 0.30 -2.82
N ALA A 78 -1.61 1.04 -2.14
CA ALA A 78 -1.01 0.60 -0.88
C ALA A 78 -1.90 1.04 0.30
N LEU A 79 -2.47 0.09 1.02
CA LEU A 79 -3.17 0.32 2.28
C LEU A 79 -2.19 0.17 3.43
N VAL A 80 -2.18 1.14 4.35
CA VAL A 80 -1.38 1.07 5.58
C VAL A 80 -2.28 0.74 6.74
N LEU A 81 -2.06 -0.43 7.32
CA LEU A 81 -2.74 -0.91 8.51
C LEU A 81 -1.91 -0.55 9.74
N ASP A 82 -2.53 0.08 10.72
CA ASP A 82 -1.96 0.28 12.06
C ASP A 82 -2.37 -0.90 12.94
N ILE A 83 -1.39 -1.75 13.25
CA ILE A 83 -1.60 -2.99 14.00
C ILE A 83 -1.94 -2.68 15.46
N GLN A 84 -1.38 -1.60 16.02
CA GLN A 84 -1.60 -1.22 17.42
C GLN A 84 -2.99 -0.60 17.61
N ALA A 85 -3.42 0.23 16.66
CA ALA A 85 -4.74 0.84 16.66
C ALA A 85 -5.84 -0.11 16.13
N ASN A 86 -5.46 -1.25 15.55
CA ASN A 86 -6.34 -2.21 14.88
C ASN A 86 -7.25 -1.53 13.83
N ALA A 87 -6.67 -0.65 13.03
CA ALA A 87 -7.40 0.19 12.07
C ALA A 87 -6.57 0.47 10.81
N VAL A 88 -7.24 0.84 9.72
CA VAL A 88 -6.56 1.36 8.53
C VAL A 88 -6.13 2.81 8.79
N LEU A 89 -4.82 3.05 8.81
CA LEU A 89 -4.25 4.38 8.97
C LEU A 89 -4.55 5.26 7.76
N GLY A 90 -4.43 4.68 6.56
CA GLY A 90 -4.49 5.43 5.32
C GLY A 90 -4.22 4.58 4.08
N HIS A 91 -4.28 5.21 2.92
CA HIS A 91 -3.87 4.60 1.65
C HIS A 91 -2.94 5.52 0.86
N HIS A 92 -2.14 4.96 -0.04
CA HIS A 92 -1.24 5.70 -0.93
C HIS A 92 -1.13 4.99 -2.28
N LEU A 93 -1.24 5.74 -3.38
CA LEU A 93 -0.99 5.18 -4.71
C LEU A 93 0.52 5.07 -4.94
N LEU A 94 1.04 3.85 -4.90
CA LEU A 94 2.45 3.56 -5.06
C LEU A 94 2.76 3.27 -6.53
N ASP A 95 3.52 4.17 -7.17
CA ASP A 95 4.10 3.97 -8.49
C ASP A 95 5.58 3.57 -8.36
N LEU A 96 5.90 2.31 -8.64
CA LEU A 96 7.27 1.79 -8.55
C LEU A 96 8.21 2.42 -9.60
N HIS A 97 7.70 2.80 -10.77
CA HIS A 97 8.51 3.48 -11.77
C HIS A 97 8.90 4.89 -11.31
N ARG A 98 7.98 5.60 -10.67
CA ARG A 98 8.24 6.90 -10.06
C ARG A 98 9.27 6.79 -8.93
N GLU A 99 9.11 5.82 -8.03
CA GLU A 99 10.09 5.59 -6.96
C GLU A 99 11.48 5.21 -7.51
N ALA A 100 11.54 4.36 -8.54
CA ALA A 100 12.81 3.93 -9.14
C ALA A 100 13.55 5.07 -9.86
N ARG A 101 12.82 5.96 -10.54
CA ARG A 101 13.41 7.17 -11.16
C ARG A 101 13.98 8.12 -10.13
N GLU A 102 13.30 8.29 -9.00
CA GLU A 102 13.78 9.16 -7.93
C GLU A 102 14.98 8.58 -7.15
N HIS A 103 15.12 7.25 -7.11
CA HIS A 103 16.27 6.60 -6.47
C HIS A 103 17.54 6.56 -7.32
N LYS A 104 17.44 6.86 -8.62
CA LYS A 104 18.61 7.14 -9.44
C LYS A 104 18.80 8.66 -9.47
N PRO A 105 19.79 9.23 -8.74
CA PRO A 105 20.17 10.60 -9.07
C PRO A 105 20.61 10.60 -10.54
N GLU A 106 20.12 11.56 -11.32
CA GLU A 106 20.65 11.82 -12.65
C GLU A 106 22.18 11.88 -12.55
N ALA A 107 22.83 11.06 -13.39
CA ALA A 107 24.29 10.97 -13.47
C ALA A 107 24.88 12.20 -14.15
#